data_AF-A0A8H3BLK5-F1
#
_entry.id   AF-A0A8H3BLK5-F1
#
_cell.length_a   1.000
_cell.length_b   1.000
_cell.length_c   1.000
_cell.angle_alpha   90.00
_cell.angle_beta   90.00
_cell.angle_gamma   90.00
#
_symmetry.space_group_name_H-M   'P 1'
#
loop_
_entity.id
_entity.type
_entity.pdbx_description
1 polymer ?
#
loop_
_entity_poly.entity_id
_entity_poly.type
_entity_poly.pdbx_seq_one_letter_code
_entity_poly.pdbx_strand_id
1 'polypeptide(L)'
;MERIVQALGEDGLNFLGYSYGTVLGATFAAIRPNLVKRMVLDGVSDAEAYFSGVLQWGRSGLQDTPKTMLGFISTCIDAGPSQCALATTRDNKTETVEGLAKRLDALYTKLGKEPLVVGDSLTGPGILQASNVQSAVFALIYYPQEWPGLAQALAELEQGNGRDYYPIVNSIVYGAVPEPYTQNVFNRSMQKYPGSTRESTYPILCGDSPQLNITVEDYADYFREMGKLSPLGEQLALIVGGCRGWSFRATERYTGPWTTEKGLGKTRFPILFVSLDADPITPLASAIKMSRGFGSESASLLIQQGFGHTSIAHPSLCTSKNIRDYFVDGKVPKNGTHCTPEPGWIYPTNNTNSKRSMLSKRDKELLEAVEKIGHVGSKTWIGF
;
A
#
# COMPACT_ATOMS: atom_id res chain seq x y z
N MET A 1 9.21 10.40 19.08
CA MET A 1 9.56 11.46 18.10
C MET A 1 10.18 12.68 18.76
N GLU A 2 9.55 13.36 19.72
CA GLU A 2 10.15 14.54 20.38
C GLU A 2 11.52 14.25 21.02
N ARG A 3 11.66 13.15 21.77
CA ARG A 3 12.96 12.72 22.30
C ARG A 3 14.00 12.42 21.22
N ILE A 4 13.57 12.01 20.03
CA ILE A 4 14.48 11.79 18.88
C ILE A 4 15.00 13.13 18.38
N VAL A 5 14.12 14.12 18.23
CA VAL A 5 14.50 15.51 17.87
C VAL A 5 15.53 16.05 18.87
N GLN A 6 15.25 15.90 20.17
CA GLN A 6 16.16 16.33 21.24
C GLN A 6 17.52 15.61 21.18
N ALA A 7 17.52 14.29 21.00
CA ALA A 7 18.75 13.50 20.92
C ALA A 7 19.61 13.83 19.69
N LEU A 8 18.99 14.23 18.59
CA LEU A 8 19.68 14.70 17.38
C LEU A 8 20.17 16.15 17.50
N GLY A 9 19.77 16.88 18.56
CA GLY A 9 20.10 18.30 18.72
C GLY A 9 19.39 19.21 17.71
N GLU A 10 18.29 18.76 17.12
CA GLU A 10 17.52 19.50 16.12
C GLU A 10 16.48 20.41 16.78
N ASP A 11 16.15 21.54 16.15
CA ASP A 11 15.15 22.51 16.63
C ASP A 11 13.71 22.19 16.16
N GLY A 12 13.52 21.02 15.56
CA GLY A 12 12.26 20.54 15.03
C GLY A 12 12.42 19.26 14.21
N LEU A 13 11.31 18.60 13.91
CA LEU A 13 11.25 17.35 13.21
C LEU A 13 11.20 17.57 11.69
N ASN A 14 12.20 17.03 10.99
CA ASN A 14 12.09 16.69 9.57
C ASN A 14 11.61 15.23 9.48
N PHE A 15 10.47 14.98 8.82
CA PHE A 15 9.82 13.68 8.81
C PHE A 15 9.19 13.38 7.46
N LEU A 16 9.43 12.16 6.98
CA LEU A 16 8.76 11.57 5.84
C LEU A 16 8.06 10.32 6.35
N GLY A 17 6.73 10.39 6.44
CA GLY A 17 5.90 9.29 6.89
C GLY A 17 5.12 8.70 5.73
N TYR A 18 5.25 7.40 5.54
CA TYR A 18 4.45 6.65 4.58
C TYR A 18 3.37 5.84 5.30
N SER A 19 2.17 5.74 4.76
CA SER A 19 1.13 4.83 5.26
C SER A 19 0.80 5.07 6.75
N TYR A 20 0.93 4.07 7.64
CA TYR A 20 0.82 4.27 9.10
C TYR A 20 1.74 5.39 9.64
N GLY A 21 2.89 5.64 8.99
CA GLY A 21 3.73 6.80 9.27
C GLY A 21 2.99 8.13 9.17
N THR A 22 1.93 8.23 8.36
CA THR A 22 1.07 9.42 8.30
C THR A 22 0.21 9.59 9.55
N VAL A 23 -0.24 8.49 10.17
CA VAL A 23 -0.92 8.52 11.48
C VAL A 23 0.06 9.04 12.54
N LEU A 24 1.29 8.53 12.56
CA LEU A 24 2.34 9.01 13.47
C LEU A 24 2.65 10.50 13.27
N GLY A 25 2.89 10.91 12.03
CA GLY A 25 3.21 12.28 11.68
C GLY A 25 2.07 13.25 11.99
N ALA A 26 0.83 12.91 11.62
CA ALA A 26 -0.35 13.70 11.95
C ALA A 26 -0.57 13.79 13.46
N THR A 27 -0.42 12.69 14.20
CA THR A 27 -0.48 12.70 15.67
C THR A 27 0.54 13.66 16.24
N PHE A 28 1.82 13.53 15.84
CA PHE A 28 2.90 14.40 16.30
C PHE A 28 2.62 15.87 16.01
N ALA A 29 2.18 16.19 14.80
CA ALA A 29 1.84 17.55 14.41
C ALA A 29 0.67 18.12 15.22
N ALA A 30 -0.31 17.30 15.59
CA ALA A 30 -1.44 17.72 16.41
C ALA A 30 -1.01 18.01 17.87
N ILE A 31 -0.11 17.21 18.45
CA ILE A 31 0.33 17.37 19.85
C ILE A 31 1.55 18.28 20.04
N ARG A 32 2.35 18.48 19.00
CA ARG A 32 3.60 19.27 19.01
C ARG A 32 3.75 20.12 17.73
N PRO A 33 2.77 20.98 17.40
CA PRO A 33 2.77 21.74 16.14
C PRO A 33 4.01 22.64 15.98
N ASN A 34 4.55 23.15 17.08
CA ASN A 34 5.76 24.00 17.09
C ASN A 34 7.04 23.25 16.71
N LEU A 35 7.05 21.92 16.82
CA LEU A 35 8.18 21.07 16.46
C LEU A 35 8.09 20.54 15.02
N VAL A 36 7.11 20.94 14.22
CA VAL A 36 6.99 20.51 12.81
C VAL A 36 7.87 21.42 11.93
N LYS A 37 8.99 20.91 11.41
CA LYS A 37 9.93 21.68 10.57
C LYS A 37 9.74 21.41 9.08
N ARG A 38 9.84 20.16 8.65
CA ARG A 38 9.47 19.70 7.30
C ARG A 38 8.81 18.35 7.45
N MET A 39 7.55 18.23 7.06
CA MET A 39 6.79 17.01 7.22
C MET A 39 6.07 16.66 5.92
N VAL A 40 6.43 15.53 5.34
CA VAL A 40 5.70 14.92 4.21
C VAL A 40 4.97 13.69 4.74
N LEU A 41 3.67 13.64 4.50
CA LEU A 41 2.80 12.50 4.84
C LEU A 41 2.25 11.93 3.53
N ASP A 42 2.74 10.75 3.14
CA ASP A 42 2.47 10.13 1.83
C ASP A 42 1.71 8.80 1.98
N GLY A 43 0.63 8.62 1.21
CA GLY A 43 -0.34 7.54 1.43
C GLY A 43 -1.06 7.75 2.75
N VAL A 44 -1.91 8.79 2.78
CA VAL A 44 -2.43 9.36 4.02
C VAL A 44 -3.60 8.53 4.56
N SER A 45 -3.37 7.87 5.68
CA SER A 45 -4.45 7.22 6.45
C SER A 45 -5.29 8.25 7.20
N ASP A 46 -6.60 7.99 7.29
CA ASP A 46 -7.53 8.74 8.14
C ASP A 46 -7.22 8.45 9.62
N ALA A 47 -6.48 9.35 10.27
CA ALA A 47 -6.08 9.18 11.66
C ALA A 47 -7.28 9.19 12.61
N GLU A 48 -8.33 9.97 12.31
CA GLU A 48 -9.54 9.96 13.13
C GLU A 48 -10.23 8.60 13.09
N ALA A 49 -10.42 8.02 11.89
CA ALA A 49 -10.97 6.68 11.76
C ALA A 49 -10.10 5.62 12.46
N TYR A 50 -8.78 5.72 12.31
CA TYR A 50 -7.81 4.83 12.97
C TYR A 50 -7.95 4.82 14.49
N PHE A 51 -8.00 5.99 15.14
CA PHE A 51 -8.08 6.11 16.60
C PHE A 51 -9.50 5.96 17.17
N SER A 52 -10.55 6.15 16.37
CA SER A 52 -11.94 6.02 16.82
C SER A 52 -12.48 4.58 16.74
N GLY A 53 -11.94 3.74 15.84
CA GLY A 53 -12.26 2.33 15.82
C GLY A 53 -11.79 1.61 14.56
N VAL A 54 -11.13 0.46 14.74
CA VAL A 54 -10.57 -0.35 13.64
C VAL A 54 -11.57 -0.75 12.56
N LEU A 55 -12.85 -0.97 12.88
CA LEU A 55 -13.86 -1.29 11.86
C LEU A 55 -14.18 -0.10 10.96
N GLN A 56 -14.23 1.11 11.54
CA GLN A 56 -14.46 2.34 10.79
C GLN A 56 -13.23 2.68 9.93
N TRP A 57 -12.03 2.51 10.48
CA TRP A 57 -10.80 2.61 9.71
C TRP A 57 -10.83 1.67 8.50
N GLY A 58 -11.21 0.40 8.71
CA GLY A 58 -11.38 -0.58 7.64
C GLY A 58 -12.33 -0.10 6.54
N ARG A 59 -13.54 0.38 6.89
CA ARG A 59 -14.50 0.92 5.92
C ARG A 59 -13.95 2.08 5.11
N SER A 60 -13.26 3.00 5.79
CA SER A 60 -12.75 4.22 5.16
C SER A 60 -11.57 3.97 4.22
N GLY A 61 -10.79 2.90 4.43
CA GLY A 61 -9.53 2.65 3.74
C GLY A 61 -9.65 2.04 2.33
N LEU A 62 -10.82 1.54 1.93
CA LEU A 62 -10.95 0.80 0.66
C LEU A 62 -11.64 1.55 -0.47
N GLN A 63 -11.89 2.85 -0.30
CA GLN A 63 -12.68 3.62 -1.28
C GLN A 63 -12.05 3.62 -2.69
N ASP A 64 -10.71 3.57 -2.77
CA ASP A 64 -9.96 3.63 -4.03
C ASP A 64 -9.37 2.25 -4.45
N THR A 65 -9.61 1.19 -3.68
CA THR A 65 -9.23 -0.18 -4.07
C THR A 65 -9.89 -0.61 -5.39
N PRO A 66 -11.17 -0.33 -5.68
CA PRO A 66 -11.76 -0.64 -6.99
C PRO A 66 -11.03 0.03 -8.15
N LYS A 67 -10.54 1.28 -7.97
CA LYS A 67 -9.76 1.99 -8.99
C LYS A 67 -8.41 1.31 -9.23
N THR A 68 -7.76 0.87 -8.17
CA THR A 68 -6.46 0.15 -8.26
C THR A 68 -6.63 -1.20 -8.95
N MET A 69 -7.68 -1.95 -8.58
CA MET A 69 -8.02 -3.23 -9.24
C MET A 69 -8.34 -3.03 -10.72
N LEU A 70 -9.12 -2.00 -11.05
CA LEU A 70 -9.38 -1.63 -12.43
C LEU A 70 -8.08 -1.27 -13.16
N GLY A 71 -7.16 -0.54 -12.52
CA GLY A 71 -5.84 -0.23 -13.04
C GLY A 71 -5.00 -1.47 -13.35
N PHE A 72 -4.98 -2.46 -12.46
CA PHE A 72 -4.29 -3.74 -12.69
C PHE A 72 -4.81 -4.43 -13.96
N ILE A 73 -6.13 -4.48 -14.12
CA ILE A 73 -6.79 -5.08 -15.28
C ILE A 73 -6.54 -4.26 -16.55
N SER A 74 -6.85 -2.96 -16.54
CA SER A 74 -6.79 -2.12 -17.75
C SER A 74 -5.38 -1.98 -18.26
N THR A 75 -4.39 -1.76 -17.39
CA THR A 75 -2.99 -1.61 -17.82
C THR A 75 -2.42 -2.91 -18.39
N CYS A 76 -2.87 -4.07 -17.91
CA CYS A 76 -2.54 -5.37 -18.50
C CYS A 76 -3.13 -5.50 -19.92
N ILE A 77 -4.42 -5.18 -20.09
CA ILE A 77 -5.08 -5.22 -21.41
C ILE A 77 -4.40 -4.26 -22.39
N ASP A 78 -4.12 -3.03 -21.96
CA ASP A 78 -3.46 -2.00 -22.78
C ASP A 78 -2.03 -2.40 -23.20
N ALA A 79 -1.31 -3.10 -22.32
CA ALA A 79 0.03 -3.61 -22.62
C ALA A 79 0.03 -4.76 -23.65
N GLY A 80 -1.09 -5.48 -23.75
CA GLY A 80 -1.29 -6.54 -24.74
C GLY A 80 -0.52 -7.84 -24.46
N PRO A 81 -0.77 -8.88 -25.27
CA PRO A 81 -0.25 -10.23 -25.02
C PRO A 81 1.27 -10.37 -25.03
N SER A 82 1.99 -9.46 -25.68
CA SER A 82 3.46 -9.47 -25.67
C SER A 82 4.05 -9.07 -24.32
N GLN A 83 3.26 -8.44 -23.44
CA GLN A 83 3.73 -7.89 -22.18
C GLN A 83 2.94 -8.40 -20.96
N CYS A 84 1.66 -8.77 -21.14
CA CYS A 84 0.82 -9.27 -20.07
C CYS A 84 0.10 -10.56 -20.48
N ALA A 85 0.31 -11.63 -19.72
CA ALA A 85 -0.26 -12.96 -20.00
C ALA A 85 -1.79 -13.02 -19.85
N LEU A 86 -2.39 -12.11 -19.08
CA LEU A 86 -3.85 -12.02 -18.91
C LEU A 86 -4.54 -11.21 -20.03
N ALA A 87 -3.78 -10.57 -20.93
CA ALA A 87 -4.32 -9.72 -21.99
C ALA A 87 -4.98 -10.49 -23.14
N THR A 88 -4.93 -11.83 -23.11
CA THR A 88 -5.59 -12.70 -24.08
C THR A 88 -6.55 -13.68 -23.44
N THR A 89 -7.61 -14.00 -24.18
CA THR A 89 -8.52 -15.10 -23.89
C THR A 89 -7.85 -16.45 -24.18
N ARG A 90 -8.48 -17.55 -23.75
CA ARG A 90 -8.04 -18.91 -24.11
C ARG A 90 -8.03 -19.19 -25.62
N ASP A 91 -8.84 -18.45 -26.38
CA ASP A 91 -8.92 -18.57 -27.85
C ASP A 91 -7.93 -17.61 -28.56
N ASN A 92 -6.91 -17.12 -27.86
CA ASN A 92 -5.90 -16.17 -28.36
C ASN A 92 -6.48 -14.86 -28.92
N LYS A 93 -7.65 -14.44 -28.44
CA LYS A 93 -8.22 -13.12 -28.77
C LYS A 93 -7.81 -12.10 -27.71
N THR A 94 -7.71 -10.83 -28.09
CA THR A 94 -7.54 -9.74 -27.12
C THR A 94 -8.68 -9.77 -26.11
N GLU A 95 -8.31 -9.79 -24.83
CA GLU A 95 -9.26 -9.78 -23.73
C GLU A 95 -9.81 -8.37 -23.48
N THR A 96 -10.98 -8.27 -22.88
CA THR A 96 -11.59 -6.99 -22.47
C THR A 96 -11.43 -6.79 -20.97
N VAL A 97 -11.52 -5.54 -20.50
CA VAL A 97 -11.50 -5.22 -19.06
C VAL A 97 -12.59 -5.99 -18.31
N GLU A 98 -13.82 -6.02 -18.83
CA GLU A 98 -14.93 -6.76 -18.22
C GLU A 98 -14.72 -8.28 -18.27
N GLY A 99 -14.18 -8.79 -19.38
CA GLY A 99 -13.87 -10.22 -19.54
C GLY A 99 -12.81 -10.70 -18.55
N LEU A 100 -11.72 -9.95 -18.40
CA LEU A 100 -10.67 -10.29 -17.43
C LEU A 100 -11.17 -10.18 -15.98
N ALA A 101 -11.98 -9.17 -15.64
CA ALA A 101 -12.61 -9.09 -14.31
C ALA A 101 -13.43 -10.35 -14.00
N LYS A 102 -14.30 -10.78 -14.92
CA LYS A 102 -15.12 -11.99 -14.78
C LYS A 102 -14.28 -13.26 -14.66
N ARG A 103 -13.15 -13.33 -15.37
CA ARG A 103 -12.22 -14.47 -15.30
C ARG A 103 -11.57 -14.59 -13.92
N LEU A 104 -11.12 -13.47 -13.35
CA LEU A 104 -10.57 -13.45 -11.99
C LEU A 104 -11.63 -13.85 -10.95
N ASP A 105 -12.87 -13.36 -11.08
CA ASP A 105 -13.98 -13.78 -10.21
C ASP A 105 -14.31 -15.28 -10.35
N ALA A 106 -14.29 -15.81 -11.57
CA ALA A 106 -14.48 -17.23 -11.83
C ALA A 106 -13.35 -18.07 -11.23
N LEU A 107 -12.10 -17.59 -11.29
CA LEU A 107 -10.94 -18.22 -10.65
C LEU A 107 -11.13 -18.30 -9.13
N TYR A 108 -11.50 -17.19 -8.48
CA TYR A 108 -11.79 -17.19 -7.04
C TYR A 108 -12.94 -18.12 -6.68
N THR A 109 -14.03 -18.10 -7.47
CA THR A 109 -15.18 -18.99 -7.26
C THR A 109 -14.79 -20.46 -7.36
N LYS A 110 -13.95 -20.81 -8.35
CA LYS A 110 -13.43 -22.17 -8.52
C LYS A 110 -12.57 -22.59 -7.33
N LEU A 111 -11.58 -21.78 -6.96
CA LEU A 111 -10.66 -22.08 -5.85
C LEU A 111 -11.35 -22.11 -4.48
N GLY A 112 -12.52 -21.47 -4.34
CA GLY A 112 -13.34 -21.54 -3.13
C GLY A 112 -14.07 -22.88 -2.98
N LYS A 113 -14.38 -23.55 -4.10
CA LYS A 113 -15.02 -24.89 -4.11
C LYS A 113 -14.01 -26.02 -4.15
N GLU A 114 -12.97 -25.84 -4.98
CA GLU A 114 -11.93 -26.82 -5.26
C GLU A 114 -10.56 -26.16 -5.10
N PRO A 115 -9.99 -26.17 -3.89
CA PRO A 115 -8.63 -25.70 -3.66
C PRO A 115 -7.63 -26.44 -4.54
N LEU A 116 -6.65 -25.70 -5.08
CA LEU A 116 -5.62 -26.29 -5.92
C LEU A 116 -4.49 -26.86 -5.05
N VAL A 117 -4.20 -28.15 -5.21
CA VAL A 117 -3.01 -28.79 -4.62
C VAL A 117 -1.79 -28.50 -5.51
N VAL A 118 -0.76 -27.92 -4.92
CA VAL A 118 0.53 -27.63 -5.57
C VAL A 118 1.53 -28.66 -5.07
N GLY A 119 1.89 -29.63 -5.93
CA GLY A 119 2.80 -30.72 -5.58
C GLY A 119 4.28 -30.33 -5.59
N ASP A 120 4.67 -29.32 -6.36
CA ASP A 120 6.04 -28.85 -6.49
C ASP A 120 6.07 -27.33 -6.66
N SER A 121 6.90 -26.65 -5.87
CA SER A 121 7.15 -25.20 -5.93
C SER A 121 8.49 -24.87 -5.26
N LEU A 122 8.96 -23.62 -5.43
CA LEU A 122 10.18 -23.12 -4.78
C LEU A 122 10.13 -23.23 -3.24
N THR A 123 8.95 -23.13 -2.64
CA THR A 123 8.75 -23.17 -1.18
C THR A 123 8.15 -24.50 -0.70
N GLY A 124 8.19 -25.54 -1.52
CA GLY A 124 7.63 -26.86 -1.22
C GLY A 124 6.15 -27.03 -1.61
N PRO A 125 5.54 -28.18 -1.30
CA PRO A 125 4.16 -28.45 -1.65
C PRO A 125 3.17 -27.67 -0.77
N GLY A 126 1.96 -27.44 -1.28
CA GLY A 126 0.91 -26.80 -0.49
C GLY A 126 -0.43 -26.71 -1.20
N ILE A 127 -1.31 -25.85 -0.67
CA ILE A 127 -2.68 -25.70 -1.16
C ILE A 127 -2.97 -24.22 -1.39
N LEU A 128 -3.51 -23.90 -2.57
CA LEU A 128 -4.02 -22.59 -2.92
C LEU A 128 -5.56 -22.58 -2.80
N GLN A 129 -6.07 -21.78 -1.87
CA GLN A 129 -7.50 -21.50 -1.69
C GLN A 129 -7.80 -20.07 -2.13
N ALA A 130 -9.06 -19.79 -2.45
CA ALA A 130 -9.50 -18.45 -2.88
C ALA A 130 -9.03 -17.34 -1.93
N SER A 131 -9.17 -17.53 -0.62
CA SER A 131 -8.78 -16.53 0.39
C SER A 131 -7.28 -16.19 0.37
N ASN A 132 -6.41 -17.19 0.19
CA ASN A 132 -4.97 -16.95 0.13
C ASN A 132 -4.55 -16.32 -1.19
N VAL A 133 -5.20 -16.69 -2.30
CA VAL A 133 -4.96 -16.03 -3.60
C VAL A 133 -5.40 -14.57 -3.54
N GLN A 134 -6.60 -14.29 -3.03
CA GLN A 134 -7.09 -12.92 -2.80
C GLN A 134 -6.17 -12.12 -1.88
N SER A 135 -5.64 -12.73 -0.82
CA SER A 135 -4.69 -12.08 0.09
C SER A 135 -3.40 -11.67 -0.62
N ALA A 136 -2.84 -12.56 -1.47
CA ALA A 136 -1.67 -12.24 -2.28
C ALA A 136 -1.97 -11.15 -3.32
N VAL A 137 -3.12 -11.18 -4.00
CA VAL A 137 -3.52 -10.09 -4.91
C VAL A 137 -3.64 -8.78 -4.14
N PHE A 138 -4.30 -8.77 -2.98
CA PHE A 138 -4.46 -7.57 -2.15
C PHE A 138 -3.12 -6.96 -1.73
N ALA A 139 -2.13 -7.79 -1.40
CA ALA A 139 -0.79 -7.32 -1.07
C ALA A 139 -0.01 -6.82 -2.30
N LEU A 140 -0.19 -7.42 -3.47
CA LEU A 140 0.55 -7.07 -4.69
C LEU A 140 -0.04 -5.89 -5.47
N ILE A 141 -1.33 -5.57 -5.28
CA ILE A 141 -1.90 -4.35 -5.88
C ILE A 141 -1.31 -3.06 -5.29
N TYR A 142 -0.58 -3.15 -4.17
CA TYR A 142 0.19 -2.04 -3.61
C TYR A 142 1.39 -1.66 -4.49
N TYR A 143 1.86 -2.59 -5.33
CA TYR A 143 3.14 -2.51 -6.03
C TYR A 143 2.97 -2.74 -7.54
N PRO A 144 2.60 -1.70 -8.32
CA PRO A 144 2.39 -1.82 -9.75
C PRO A 144 3.55 -2.41 -10.55
N GLN A 145 4.78 -2.24 -10.09
CA GLN A 145 5.96 -2.85 -10.71
C GLN A 145 5.94 -4.40 -10.67
N GLU A 146 5.20 -4.99 -9.73
CA GLU A 146 5.07 -6.46 -9.60
C GLU A 146 3.89 -7.01 -10.42
N TRP A 147 3.05 -6.15 -10.99
CA TRP A 147 1.85 -6.55 -11.72
C TRP A 147 2.12 -7.45 -12.94
N PRO A 148 3.19 -7.27 -13.74
CA PRO A 148 3.51 -8.21 -14.81
C PRO A 148 3.74 -9.64 -14.30
N GLY A 149 4.48 -9.79 -13.19
CA GLY A 149 4.73 -11.08 -12.56
C GLY A 149 3.47 -11.68 -11.95
N LEU A 150 2.65 -10.86 -11.29
CA LEU A 150 1.35 -11.29 -10.78
C LEU A 150 0.42 -11.77 -11.91
N ALA A 151 0.36 -11.05 -13.03
CA ALA A 151 -0.46 -11.41 -14.17
C ALA A 151 -0.02 -12.75 -14.77
N GLN A 152 1.28 -12.97 -14.91
CA GLN A 152 1.83 -14.27 -15.35
C GLN A 152 1.39 -15.40 -14.41
N ALA A 153 1.60 -15.24 -13.11
CA ALA A 153 1.28 -16.28 -12.12
C ALA A 153 -0.24 -16.57 -12.05
N LEU A 154 -1.10 -15.55 -12.21
CA LEU A 154 -2.55 -15.74 -12.29
C LEU A 154 -2.97 -16.46 -13.58
N ALA A 155 -2.35 -16.15 -14.72
CA ALA A 155 -2.64 -16.82 -15.99
C ALA A 155 -2.28 -18.32 -15.96
N GLU A 156 -1.20 -18.68 -15.28
CA GLU A 156 -0.83 -20.08 -15.02
C GLU A 156 -1.79 -20.76 -14.04
N LEU A 157 -2.20 -20.03 -13.00
CA LEU A 157 -3.14 -20.52 -12.02
C LEU A 157 -4.52 -20.83 -12.63
N GLU A 158 -4.99 -20.03 -13.60
CA GLU A 158 -6.20 -20.33 -14.39
C GLU A 158 -6.13 -21.65 -15.18
N GLN A 159 -4.92 -22.13 -15.45
CA GLN A 159 -4.64 -23.41 -16.13
C GLN A 159 -4.43 -24.56 -15.14
N GLY A 160 -4.54 -24.30 -13.83
CA GLY A 160 -4.30 -25.29 -12.78
C GLY A 160 -2.83 -25.45 -12.42
N ASN A 161 -1.95 -24.55 -12.87
CA ASN A 161 -0.55 -24.53 -12.45
C ASN A 161 -0.32 -23.48 -11.36
N GLY A 162 -0.18 -23.93 -10.11
CA GLY A 162 0.09 -23.06 -8.96
C GLY A 162 1.56 -22.94 -8.57
N ARG A 163 2.49 -23.49 -9.37
CA ARG A 163 3.93 -23.60 -9.03
C ARG A 163 4.53 -22.25 -8.65
N ASP A 164 4.27 -21.21 -9.45
CA ASP A 164 4.90 -19.90 -9.28
C ASP A 164 4.06 -18.96 -8.42
N TYR A 165 2.75 -19.23 -8.26
CA TYR A 165 1.87 -18.46 -7.37
C TYR A 165 2.01 -18.89 -5.90
N TYR A 166 2.26 -20.17 -5.61
CA TYR A 166 2.34 -20.65 -4.23
C TYR A 166 3.46 -20.00 -3.39
N PRO A 167 4.68 -19.79 -3.92
CA PRO A 167 5.74 -19.06 -3.21
C PRO A 167 5.33 -17.63 -2.81
N ILE A 168 4.56 -16.93 -3.65
CA ILE A 168 4.03 -15.59 -3.37
C ILE A 168 3.13 -15.64 -2.14
N VAL A 169 2.17 -16.57 -2.12
CA VAL A 169 1.29 -16.80 -0.97
C VAL A 169 2.09 -17.18 0.26
N ASN A 170 3.09 -18.07 0.13
CA ASN A 170 3.88 -18.53 1.26
C ASN A 170 4.67 -17.40 1.92
N SER A 171 5.25 -16.52 1.10
CA SER A 171 5.94 -15.31 1.56
C SER A 171 4.98 -14.32 2.24
N ILE A 172 3.84 -14.00 1.60
CA ILE A 172 2.93 -12.96 2.08
C ILE A 172 2.11 -13.41 3.29
N VAL A 173 1.55 -14.62 3.25
CA VAL A 173 0.61 -15.11 4.26
C VAL A 173 1.32 -15.72 5.46
N TYR A 174 2.37 -16.51 5.22
CA TYR A 174 3.08 -17.22 6.27
C TYR A 174 4.39 -16.53 6.69
N GLY A 175 4.84 -15.51 5.96
CA GLY A 175 6.04 -14.74 6.31
C GLY A 175 7.32 -15.56 6.25
N ALA A 176 7.32 -16.70 5.55
CA ALA A 176 8.44 -17.62 5.51
C ALA A 176 9.08 -17.59 4.12
N VAL A 177 10.18 -16.85 3.99
CA VAL A 177 11.07 -16.98 2.83
C VAL A 177 12.19 -17.96 3.20
N PRO A 178 12.30 -19.12 2.54
CA PRO A 178 13.44 -20.00 2.74
C PRO A 178 14.70 -19.30 2.26
N GLU A 179 15.69 -19.13 3.14
CA GLU A 179 17.03 -18.72 2.72
C GLU A 179 17.88 -19.96 2.43
N PRO A 180 18.69 -19.96 1.36
CA PRO A 180 19.64 -21.04 1.12
C PRO A 180 20.51 -21.23 2.36
N TYR A 181 20.74 -22.48 2.77
CA TYR A 181 21.54 -22.78 3.96
C TYR A 181 22.96 -22.20 3.87
N THR A 182 23.47 -21.98 2.67
CA THR A 182 24.77 -21.36 2.38
C THR A 182 24.83 -19.84 2.62
N GLN A 183 23.69 -19.17 2.84
CA GLN A 183 23.63 -17.71 3.01
C GLN A 183 23.63 -17.25 4.47
N ASN A 184 23.85 -18.16 5.44
CA ASN A 184 23.99 -17.78 6.84
C ASN A 184 25.17 -18.47 7.52
N VAL A 185 25.68 -17.83 8.59
CA VAL A 185 26.85 -18.27 9.36
C VAL A 185 26.67 -19.63 10.04
N PHE A 186 25.44 -20.13 10.12
CA PHE A 186 25.13 -21.41 10.76
C PHE A 186 25.09 -22.58 9.77
N ASN A 187 25.18 -22.33 8.45
CA ASN A 187 25.02 -23.33 7.40
C ASN A 187 23.72 -24.16 7.54
N ARG A 188 22.63 -23.52 7.98
CA ARG A 188 21.33 -24.17 8.27
C ARG A 188 20.23 -23.56 7.44
N SER A 189 19.21 -24.36 7.14
CA SER A 189 17.97 -23.81 6.58
C SER A 189 17.36 -22.82 7.58
N MET A 190 17.28 -21.55 7.17
CA MET A 190 16.70 -20.47 7.95
C MET A 190 15.46 -19.95 7.22
N GLN A 191 14.49 -19.47 7.98
CA GLN A 191 13.35 -18.73 7.46
C GLN A 191 13.49 -17.28 7.91
N LYS A 192 13.41 -16.36 6.95
CA LYS A 192 13.40 -14.93 7.24
C LYS A 192 11.96 -14.44 7.26
N TYR A 193 11.59 -13.82 8.38
CA TYR A 193 10.36 -13.05 8.49
C TYR A 193 10.62 -11.61 8.01
N PRO A 194 9.91 -11.11 6.99
CA PRO A 194 10.04 -9.72 6.57
C PRO A 194 9.58 -8.77 7.68
N GLY A 195 10.16 -7.56 7.73
CA GLY A 195 10.18 -6.68 8.90
C GLY A 195 8.83 -6.15 9.45
N SER A 196 7.70 -6.42 8.79
CA SER A 196 6.36 -6.08 9.28
C SER A 196 5.64 -7.35 9.72
N THR A 197 5.92 -7.80 10.94
CA THR A 197 5.34 -9.04 11.45
C THR A 197 4.06 -8.76 12.26
N ARG A 198 3.16 -9.75 12.36
CA ARG A 198 1.89 -9.64 13.11
C ARG A 198 2.13 -9.32 14.59
N GLU A 199 3.28 -9.72 15.12
CA GLU A 199 3.76 -9.46 16.47
C GLU A 199 4.02 -7.98 16.75
N SER A 200 4.23 -7.15 15.72
CA SER A 200 4.31 -5.69 15.88
C SER A 200 2.99 -5.01 15.48
N THR A 201 2.35 -5.49 14.42
CA THR A 201 1.13 -4.88 13.87
C THR A 201 -0.01 -4.87 14.88
N TYR A 202 -0.35 -6.00 15.51
CA TYR A 202 -1.53 -6.07 16.39
C TYR A 202 -1.36 -5.33 17.72
N PRO A 203 -0.22 -5.40 18.42
CA PRO A 203 0.02 -4.53 19.58
C PRO A 203 -0.20 -3.05 19.29
N ILE A 204 0.24 -2.58 18.13
CA ILE A 204 0.14 -1.17 17.74
C ILE A 204 -1.28 -0.86 17.28
N LEU A 205 -1.79 -1.54 16.25
CA LEU A 205 -3.12 -1.31 15.68
C LEU A 205 -4.23 -1.41 16.72
N CYS A 206 -4.23 -2.50 17.49
CA CYS A 206 -5.27 -2.74 18.48
C CYS A 206 -5.06 -1.89 19.74
N GLY A 207 -3.80 -1.62 20.11
CA GLY A 207 -3.44 -0.73 21.22
C GLY A 207 -3.83 0.72 20.96
N ASP A 208 -3.76 1.16 19.71
CA ASP A 208 -4.11 2.49 19.20
C ASP A 208 -5.60 2.66 18.92
N SER A 209 -6.46 1.66 19.12
CA SER A 209 -7.93 1.74 18.90
C SER A 209 -8.70 1.46 20.20
N PRO A 210 -9.97 1.89 20.37
CA PRO A 210 -10.82 1.42 21.46
C PRO A 210 -10.94 -0.11 21.49
N GLN A 211 -11.46 -0.64 22.58
CA GLN A 211 -11.73 -2.07 22.66
C GLN A 211 -12.78 -2.48 21.62
N LEU A 212 -12.43 -3.45 20.77
CA LEU A 212 -13.34 -3.97 19.77
C LEU A 212 -14.28 -4.98 20.44
N ASN A 213 -15.37 -4.47 21.02
CA ASN A 213 -16.42 -5.28 21.64
C ASN A 213 -17.45 -5.65 20.55
N ILE A 214 -17.25 -6.79 19.90
CA ILE A 214 -18.10 -7.27 18.82
C ILE A 214 -18.37 -8.77 18.96
N THR A 215 -19.60 -9.21 18.67
CA THR A 215 -19.95 -10.64 18.62
C THR A 215 -19.34 -11.33 17.41
N VAL A 216 -19.43 -12.66 17.34
CA VAL A 216 -18.98 -13.39 16.14
C VAL A 216 -19.89 -13.09 14.96
N GLU A 217 -21.18 -12.97 15.22
CA GLU A 217 -22.25 -12.73 14.27
C GLU A 217 -22.12 -11.33 13.66
N ASP A 218 -21.97 -10.29 14.48
CA ASP A 218 -21.79 -8.91 14.02
C ASP A 218 -20.48 -8.76 13.21
N TYR A 219 -19.42 -9.47 13.59
CA TYR A 219 -18.19 -9.47 12.81
C TYR A 219 -18.35 -10.21 11.48
N ALA A 220 -19.12 -11.30 11.43
CA ALA A 220 -19.44 -11.97 10.18
C ALA A 220 -20.25 -11.06 9.25
N ASP A 221 -21.16 -10.24 9.80
CA ASP A 221 -21.88 -9.22 9.05
C ASP A 221 -20.94 -8.13 8.53
N TYR A 222 -20.03 -7.62 9.36
CA TYR A 222 -18.98 -6.69 8.94
C TYR A 222 -18.10 -7.28 7.82
N PHE A 223 -17.68 -8.54 7.94
CA PHE A 223 -16.88 -9.21 6.92
C PHE A 223 -17.61 -9.26 5.57
N ARG A 224 -18.90 -9.62 5.56
CA ARG A 224 -19.74 -9.61 4.35
C ARG A 224 -20.00 -8.21 3.80
N GLU A 225 -20.13 -7.21 4.68
CA GLU A 225 -20.25 -5.80 4.30
C GLU A 225 -19.01 -5.35 3.53
N MET A 226 -17.82 -5.63 4.06
CA MET A 226 -16.55 -5.24 3.44
C MET A 226 -16.37 -5.85 2.05
N GLY A 227 -16.78 -7.10 1.84
CA GLY A 227 -16.78 -7.74 0.53
C GLY A 227 -17.73 -7.12 -0.50
N LYS A 228 -18.84 -6.52 -0.04
CA LYS A 228 -19.75 -5.75 -0.90
C LYS A 228 -19.23 -4.34 -1.16
N LEU A 229 -18.50 -3.77 -0.20
CA LEU A 229 -17.98 -2.41 -0.26
C LEU A 229 -16.90 -2.26 -1.33
N SER A 230 -16.00 -3.24 -1.43
CA SER A 230 -14.85 -3.18 -2.33
C SER A 230 -14.35 -4.58 -2.69
N PRO A 231 -13.82 -4.80 -3.92
CA PRO A 231 -13.03 -5.97 -4.21
C PRO A 231 -11.95 -6.18 -3.15
N LEU A 232 -11.80 -7.43 -2.70
CA LEU A 232 -10.83 -7.86 -1.69
C LEU A 232 -11.06 -7.22 -0.30
N GLY A 233 -12.23 -6.60 -0.05
CA GLY A 233 -12.48 -5.94 1.23
C GLY A 233 -12.51 -6.90 2.42
N GLU A 234 -12.86 -8.16 2.19
CA GLU A 234 -12.72 -9.24 3.16
C GLU A 234 -11.28 -9.37 3.70
N GLN A 235 -10.26 -9.07 2.88
CA GLN A 235 -8.86 -9.16 3.29
C GLN A 235 -8.52 -8.11 4.34
N LEU A 236 -9.01 -6.87 4.18
CA LEU A 236 -8.88 -5.86 5.23
C LEU A 236 -9.73 -6.20 6.45
N ALA A 237 -10.92 -6.80 6.25
CA ALA A 237 -11.75 -7.27 7.35
C ALA A 237 -10.99 -8.28 8.24
N LEU A 238 -10.26 -9.24 7.64
CA LEU A 238 -9.41 -10.19 8.37
C LEU A 238 -8.32 -9.50 9.19
N ILE A 239 -7.68 -8.47 8.64
CA ILE A 239 -6.64 -7.70 9.35
C ILE A 239 -7.25 -7.03 10.58
N VAL A 240 -8.32 -6.26 10.43
CA VAL A 240 -8.94 -5.56 11.58
C VAL A 240 -9.56 -6.54 12.58
N GLY A 241 -10.03 -7.69 12.10
CA GLY A 241 -10.57 -8.77 12.92
C GLY A 241 -9.58 -9.36 13.92
N GLY A 242 -8.27 -9.24 13.66
CA GLY A 242 -7.22 -9.64 14.61
C GLY A 242 -7.31 -8.91 15.96
N CYS A 243 -7.97 -7.76 16.02
CA CYS A 243 -8.16 -7.01 17.26
C CYS A 243 -9.31 -7.49 18.17
N ARG A 244 -10.15 -8.42 17.72
CA ARG A 244 -11.34 -8.88 18.47
C ARG A 244 -11.00 -9.55 19.80
N GLY A 245 -9.88 -10.27 19.85
CA GLY A 245 -9.38 -10.91 21.07
C GLY A 245 -8.40 -10.05 21.86
N TRP A 246 -8.10 -8.83 21.42
CA TRP A 246 -7.03 -8.03 21.98
C TRP A 246 -7.49 -7.29 23.24
N SER A 247 -6.90 -7.62 24.39
CA SER A 247 -7.37 -7.16 25.71
C SER A 247 -6.67 -5.90 26.24
N PHE A 248 -5.44 -5.62 25.83
CA PHE A 248 -4.71 -4.44 26.33
C PHE A 248 -4.87 -3.22 25.43
N ARG A 249 -4.73 -2.02 26.00
CA ARG A 249 -4.72 -0.75 25.25
C ARG A 249 -3.56 0.13 25.67
N ALA A 250 -3.07 0.95 24.74
CA ALA A 250 -2.05 1.94 25.05
C ALA A 250 -2.61 2.94 26.06
N THR A 251 -1.86 3.23 27.13
CA THR A 251 -2.28 4.13 28.20
C THR A 251 -2.42 5.57 27.71
N GLU A 252 -1.47 6.03 26.89
CA GLU A 252 -1.39 7.42 26.40
C GLU A 252 -1.77 7.49 24.93
N ARG A 253 -3.06 7.31 24.65
CA ARG A 253 -3.61 7.31 23.29
C ARG A 253 -4.11 8.69 22.92
N TYR A 254 -3.63 9.25 21.81
CA TYR A 254 -4.18 10.50 21.29
C TYR A 254 -5.47 10.23 20.52
N THR A 255 -6.61 10.61 21.09
CA THR A 255 -7.94 10.38 20.48
C THR A 255 -8.47 11.59 19.72
N GLY A 256 -7.65 12.62 19.53
CA GLY A 256 -8.00 13.87 18.87
C GLY A 256 -7.98 15.07 19.80
N PRO A 257 -8.59 16.20 19.39
CA PRO A 257 -9.41 16.35 18.18
C PRO A 257 -8.61 16.19 16.88
N TRP A 258 -9.25 15.71 15.80
CA TRP A 258 -8.66 15.61 14.46
C TRP A 258 -9.12 16.72 13.50
N THR A 259 -10.16 17.45 13.91
CA THR A 259 -10.65 18.66 13.27
C THR A 259 -11.12 19.63 14.36
N THR A 260 -10.97 20.94 14.14
CA THR A 260 -11.59 21.98 14.97
C THR A 260 -12.07 23.11 14.06
N GLU A 261 -12.98 23.98 14.51
CA GLU A 261 -13.46 25.13 13.72
C GLU A 261 -12.32 26.04 13.22
N LYS A 262 -11.21 26.12 13.98
CA LYS A 262 -10.03 26.94 13.63
C LYS A 262 -8.90 26.13 12.98
N GLY A 263 -9.12 24.84 12.71
CA GLY A 263 -8.08 23.88 12.34
C GLY A 263 -7.28 23.39 13.55
N LEU A 264 -6.48 22.33 13.37
CA LEU A 264 -5.50 21.92 14.39
C LEU A 264 -4.48 23.04 14.65
N GLY A 265 -3.72 22.93 15.76
CA GLY A 265 -2.74 23.95 16.13
C GLY A 265 -1.79 24.32 14.97
N LYS A 266 -1.61 25.62 14.73
CA LYS A 266 -0.78 26.11 13.62
C LYS A 266 0.63 25.55 13.71
N THR A 267 1.03 24.81 12.68
CA THR A 267 2.37 24.24 12.57
C THR A 267 3.39 25.32 12.22
N ARG A 268 4.65 25.13 12.63
CA ARG A 268 5.74 26.07 12.28
C ARG A 268 6.00 26.12 10.77
N PHE A 269 5.72 25.04 10.06
CA PHE A 269 5.83 24.96 8.62
C PHE A 269 4.72 24.07 8.04
N PRO A 270 4.08 24.43 6.90
CA PRO A 270 3.00 23.64 6.34
C PRO A 270 3.41 22.19 6.07
N ILE A 271 2.56 21.24 6.49
CA ILE A 271 2.70 19.82 6.20
C ILE A 271 2.34 19.59 4.73
N LEU A 272 3.17 18.84 4.02
CA LEU A 272 2.87 18.38 2.67
C LEU A 272 2.21 17.00 2.71
N PHE A 273 0.91 16.95 2.45
CA PHE A 273 0.18 15.71 2.25
C PHE A 273 0.36 15.26 0.79
N VAL A 274 0.68 13.99 0.59
CA VAL A 274 0.85 13.36 -0.72
C VAL A 274 -0.06 12.14 -0.81
N SER A 275 -0.79 12.01 -1.91
CA SER A 275 -1.67 10.86 -2.12
C SER A 275 -1.73 10.49 -3.58
N LEU A 276 -1.83 9.19 -3.87
CA LEU A 276 -2.32 8.74 -5.17
C LEU A 276 -3.83 8.98 -5.27
N ASP A 277 -4.33 9.12 -6.50
CA ASP A 277 -5.76 9.16 -6.80
C ASP A 277 -6.42 7.78 -6.93
N ALA A 278 -5.61 6.71 -6.99
CA ALA A 278 -6.00 5.31 -6.84
C ALA A 278 -5.03 4.55 -5.91
N ASP A 279 -5.04 4.90 -4.62
CA ASP A 279 -4.35 4.15 -3.56
C ASP A 279 -5.28 3.07 -2.96
N PRO A 280 -4.90 1.79 -2.92
CA PRO A 280 -5.79 0.71 -2.51
C PRO A 280 -6.06 0.61 -1.01
N ILE A 281 -5.37 1.37 -0.15
CA ILE A 281 -5.50 1.27 1.32
C ILE A 281 -5.58 2.62 2.04
N THR A 282 -5.01 3.67 1.46
CA THR A 282 -5.06 5.04 1.98
C THR A 282 -5.62 5.98 0.91
N PRO A 283 -6.93 5.97 0.70
CA PRO A 283 -7.57 6.61 -0.44
C PRO A 283 -7.41 8.12 -0.41
N LEU A 284 -7.53 8.77 -1.57
CA LEU A 284 -7.40 10.23 -1.70
C LEU A 284 -8.37 10.98 -0.78
N ALA A 285 -9.55 10.41 -0.53
CA ALA A 285 -10.53 10.97 0.41
C ALA A 285 -9.95 11.15 1.83
N SER A 286 -9.11 10.21 2.30
CA SER A 286 -8.42 10.31 3.59
C SER A 286 -7.40 11.44 3.59
N ALA A 287 -6.62 11.58 2.52
CA ALA A 287 -5.66 12.69 2.38
C ALA A 287 -6.35 14.06 2.37
N ILE A 288 -7.46 14.19 1.63
CA ILE A 288 -8.27 15.41 1.59
C ILE A 288 -8.82 15.74 2.97
N LYS A 289 -9.37 14.75 3.68
CA LYS A 289 -9.92 14.93 5.03
C LYS A 289 -8.84 15.40 6.00
N MET A 290 -7.71 14.70 6.05
CA MET A 290 -6.62 15.02 6.97
C MET A 290 -6.00 16.39 6.66
N SER A 291 -5.73 16.68 5.39
CA SER A 291 -5.20 18.00 4.97
C SER A 291 -6.14 19.14 5.36
N ARG A 292 -7.46 18.97 5.19
CA ARG A 292 -8.45 19.97 5.62
C ARG A 292 -8.46 20.17 7.13
N GLY A 293 -8.30 19.10 7.93
CA GLY A 293 -8.28 19.18 9.39
C GLY A 293 -7.16 20.05 9.96
N PHE A 294 -5.99 20.07 9.29
CA PHE A 294 -4.87 20.94 9.66
C PHE A 294 -5.03 22.40 9.19
N GLY A 295 -5.97 22.69 8.28
CA GLY A 295 -6.22 24.03 7.78
C GLY A 295 -5.21 24.50 6.72
N SER A 296 -5.63 25.48 5.91
CA SER A 296 -4.87 25.96 4.74
C SER A 296 -3.55 26.65 5.07
N GLU A 297 -3.36 27.13 6.30
CA GLU A 297 -2.08 27.73 6.73
C GLU A 297 -1.04 26.69 7.15
N SER A 298 -1.46 25.46 7.49
CA SER A 298 -0.59 24.40 8.02
C SER A 298 -0.55 23.15 7.13
N ALA A 299 -1.25 23.15 6.01
CA ALA A 299 -1.31 22.00 5.12
C ALA A 299 -1.37 22.40 3.65
N SER A 300 -0.73 21.58 2.81
CA SER A 300 -0.91 21.57 1.37
C SER A 300 -1.02 20.13 0.89
N LEU A 301 -1.91 19.87 -0.07
CA LEU A 301 -2.11 18.57 -0.69
C LEU A 301 -1.50 18.55 -2.10
N LEU A 302 -0.66 17.55 -2.36
CA LEU A 302 -0.20 17.15 -3.69
C LEU A 302 -0.84 15.80 -4.06
N ILE A 303 -1.44 15.74 -5.23
CA ILE A 303 -2.13 14.56 -5.75
C ILE A 303 -1.31 14.00 -6.91
N GLN A 304 -0.87 12.76 -6.78
CA GLN A 304 -0.22 12.03 -7.85
C GLN A 304 -1.26 11.16 -8.55
N GLN A 305 -1.38 11.28 -9.87
CA GLN A 305 -2.13 10.30 -10.64
C GLN A 305 -1.39 8.97 -10.60
N GLY A 306 -2.08 7.85 -10.38
CA GLY A 306 -1.43 6.55 -10.45
C GLY A 306 -2.07 5.52 -9.53
N PHE A 307 -1.42 4.35 -9.49
CA PHE A 307 -1.94 3.18 -8.80
C PHE A 307 -0.95 2.69 -7.75
N GLY A 308 -1.45 1.90 -6.81
CA GLY A 308 -0.62 1.31 -5.75
C GLY A 308 -0.56 2.20 -4.53
N HIS A 309 0.26 1.79 -3.56
CA HIS A 309 0.25 2.42 -2.24
C HIS A 309 1.42 3.38 -2.06
N THR A 310 1.11 4.64 -1.73
CA THR A 310 2.06 5.79 -1.61
C THR A 310 2.70 6.23 -2.94
N SER A 311 3.22 7.46 -3.00
CA SER A 311 3.78 8.06 -4.23
C SER A 311 4.92 7.27 -4.88
N ILE A 312 5.64 6.48 -4.10
CA ILE A 312 6.77 5.67 -4.57
C ILE A 312 6.37 4.37 -5.29
N ALA A 313 5.11 3.91 -5.16
CA ALA A 313 4.63 2.71 -5.85
C ALA A 313 4.49 2.92 -7.37
N HIS A 314 4.10 4.13 -7.78
CA HIS A 314 4.04 4.53 -9.19
C HIS A 314 4.77 5.87 -9.36
N PRO A 315 6.11 5.88 -9.37
CA PRO A 315 6.93 7.08 -9.30
C PRO A 315 6.58 8.13 -10.36
N SER A 316 6.63 9.40 -9.95
CA SER A 316 6.50 10.57 -10.82
C SER A 316 7.62 11.56 -10.54
N LEU A 317 8.37 11.96 -11.56
CA LEU A 317 9.41 12.98 -11.41
C LEU A 317 8.83 14.32 -10.91
N CYS A 318 7.59 14.65 -11.29
CA CYS A 318 6.87 15.82 -10.80
C CYS A 318 6.72 15.79 -9.27
N THR A 319 6.22 14.68 -8.72
CA THR A 319 6.05 14.50 -7.28
C THR A 319 7.39 14.53 -6.56
N SER A 320 8.39 13.80 -7.09
CA SER A 320 9.72 13.75 -6.49
C SER A 320 10.40 15.12 -6.44
N LYS A 321 10.23 15.96 -7.48
CA LYS A 321 10.73 17.34 -7.49
C LYS A 321 10.06 18.19 -6.41
N ASN A 322 8.74 18.11 -6.25
CA ASN A 322 8.02 18.85 -5.22
C ASN A 322 8.44 18.41 -3.80
N ILE A 323 8.57 17.11 -3.55
CA ILE A 323 9.04 16.58 -2.25
C ILE A 323 10.47 17.04 -1.96
N ARG A 324 11.37 16.95 -2.94
CA ARG A 324 12.76 17.44 -2.82
C ARG A 324 12.79 18.93 -2.50
N ASP A 325 12.10 19.74 -3.29
CA ASP A 325 12.10 21.20 -3.15
C ASP A 325 11.43 21.64 -1.83
N TYR A 326 10.46 20.87 -1.34
CA TYR A 326 9.88 21.05 0.00
C TYR A 326 10.91 20.85 1.12
N PHE A 327 11.64 19.72 1.10
CA PHE A 327 12.63 19.44 2.13
C PHE A 327 13.87 20.35 2.04
N VAL A 328 14.39 20.57 0.84
CA VAL A 328 15.65 21.29 0.61
C VAL A 328 15.44 22.80 0.62
N ASP A 329 14.48 23.30 -0.16
CA ASP A 329 14.29 24.75 -0.36
C ASP A 329 13.19 25.33 0.53
N GLY A 330 12.37 24.50 1.18
CA GLY A 330 11.16 24.97 1.86
C GLY A 330 10.10 25.48 0.88
N LYS A 331 10.06 24.97 -0.35
CA LYS A 331 8.99 25.32 -1.30
C LYS A 331 7.78 24.42 -1.06
N VAL A 332 6.68 25.02 -0.61
CA VAL A 332 5.41 24.31 -0.45
C VAL A 332 4.64 24.39 -1.77
N PRO A 333 4.28 23.25 -2.40
CA PRO A 333 3.45 23.27 -3.60
C PRO A 333 2.09 23.90 -3.29
N LYS A 334 1.44 24.46 -4.32
CA LYS A 334 0.07 24.99 -4.15
C LYS A 334 -0.86 23.84 -3.74
N ASN A 335 -1.80 24.12 -2.83
CA ASN A 335 -2.76 23.12 -2.41
C ASN A 335 -3.59 22.63 -3.62
N GLY A 336 -3.69 21.31 -3.79
CA GLY A 336 -4.28 20.67 -4.95
C GLY A 336 -3.35 20.62 -6.17
N THR A 337 -2.03 20.67 -5.98
CA THR A 337 -1.08 20.43 -7.09
C THR A 337 -1.26 19.00 -7.60
N HIS A 338 -1.43 18.84 -8.91
CA HIS A 338 -1.53 17.53 -9.55
C HIS A 338 -0.24 17.18 -10.29
N CYS A 339 0.24 15.95 -10.10
CA CYS A 339 1.38 15.38 -10.80
C CYS A 339 0.96 14.11 -11.54
N THR A 340 1.51 13.91 -12.74
CA THR A 340 1.30 12.71 -13.56
C THR A 340 2.62 11.93 -13.65
N PRO A 341 2.60 10.59 -13.49
CA PRO A 341 3.78 9.75 -13.61
C PRO A 341 4.20 9.60 -15.06
N GLU A 342 5.46 9.26 -15.26
CA GLU A 342 5.99 8.96 -16.57
C GLU A 342 5.31 7.71 -17.16
N PRO A 343 5.01 7.68 -18.47
CA PRO A 343 4.33 6.54 -19.08
C PRO A 343 5.19 5.28 -19.10
N GLY A 344 4.54 4.12 -19.07
CA GLY A 344 5.18 2.82 -19.24
C GLY A 344 6.09 2.41 -18.08
N TRP A 345 5.73 2.80 -16.86
CA TRP A 345 6.38 2.29 -15.66
C TRP A 345 5.99 0.84 -15.36
N ILE A 346 4.69 0.56 -15.37
CA ILE A 346 4.10 -0.75 -15.03
C ILE A 346 4.47 -1.80 -16.10
N TYR A 347 4.26 -1.46 -17.38
CA TYR A 347 4.64 -2.26 -18.53
C TYR A 347 5.55 -1.42 -19.45
N PRO A 348 6.89 -1.54 -19.33
CA PRO A 348 7.83 -0.72 -20.09
C PRO A 348 7.89 -1.13 -21.57
N THR A 349 7.99 -0.15 -22.47
CA THR A 349 8.13 -0.35 -23.92
C THR A 349 9.42 0.28 -24.43
N ASN A 350 9.84 -0.07 -25.66
CA ASN A 350 10.99 0.57 -26.29
C ASN A 350 10.87 2.11 -26.37
N ASN A 351 9.64 2.62 -26.53
CA ASN A 351 9.38 4.06 -26.58
C ASN A 351 9.55 4.73 -25.21
N THR A 352 9.18 4.06 -24.12
CA THR A 352 9.27 4.64 -22.77
C THR A 352 10.73 4.72 -22.31
N ASN A 353 11.54 3.71 -22.68
CA ASN A 353 12.99 3.72 -22.49
C ASN A 353 13.67 4.89 -23.25
N SER A 354 13.20 5.20 -24.46
CA SER A 354 13.68 6.35 -25.24
C SER A 354 13.37 7.69 -24.57
N LYS A 355 12.18 7.85 -23.95
CA LYS A 355 11.86 9.08 -23.22
C LYS A 355 12.72 9.28 -21.97
N ARG A 356 13.03 8.20 -21.24
CA ARG A 356 13.91 8.26 -20.05
C ARG A 356 15.33 8.71 -20.40
N SER A 357 15.84 8.37 -21.57
CA SER A 357 17.20 8.76 -21.99
C SER A 357 17.32 10.27 -22.29
N MET A 358 16.20 10.97 -22.50
CA MET A 358 16.14 12.41 -22.75
C MET A 358 16.09 13.25 -21.46
N LEU A 359 15.97 12.62 -20.29
CA LEU A 359 15.98 13.35 -19.00
C LEU A 359 17.36 13.96 -18.73
N SER A 360 17.37 15.10 -18.05
CA SER A 360 18.62 15.66 -17.51
C SER A 360 19.26 14.67 -16.53
N LYS A 361 20.59 14.72 -16.37
CA LYS A 361 21.31 13.83 -15.42
C LYS A 361 20.68 13.85 -14.02
N ARG A 362 20.39 15.06 -13.51
CA ARG A 362 19.80 15.25 -12.18
C ARG A 362 18.40 14.67 -12.07
N ASP A 363 17.59 14.80 -13.12
CA ASP A 363 16.22 14.27 -13.13
C ASP A 363 16.21 12.75 -13.22
N LYS A 364 17.12 12.19 -14.02
CA LYS A 364 17.34 10.75 -14.09
C LYS A 364 17.77 10.16 -12.74
N GLU A 365 18.77 10.76 -12.09
CA GLU A 365 19.23 10.33 -10.76
C GLU A 365 18.12 10.42 -9.70
N LEU A 366 17.29 11.46 -9.74
CA LEU A 366 16.17 11.61 -8.82
C LEU A 366 15.11 10.53 -9.04
N LEU A 367 14.73 10.29 -10.30
CA LEU A 367 13.74 9.27 -10.63
C LEU A 367 14.26 7.87 -10.25
N GLU A 368 15.50 7.53 -10.60
CA GLU A 368 16.14 6.26 -10.23
C GLU A 368 16.21 6.06 -8.70
N ALA A 369 16.48 7.12 -7.93
CA ALA A 369 16.49 7.03 -6.48
C ALA A 369 15.10 6.71 -5.91
N VAL A 370 14.04 7.35 -6.43
CA VAL A 370 12.66 7.13 -6.01
C VAL A 370 12.19 5.73 -6.40
N GLU A 371 12.50 5.30 -7.62
CA GLU A 371 12.26 3.93 -8.08
C GLU A 371 12.93 2.92 -7.14
N LYS A 372 14.21 3.13 -6.80
CA LYS A 372 14.94 2.26 -5.88
C LYS A 372 14.30 2.20 -4.49
N ILE A 373 13.80 3.33 -3.96
CA ILE A 373 13.06 3.37 -2.68
C ILE A 373 11.78 2.53 -2.79
N GLY A 374 11.01 2.69 -3.87
CA GLY A 374 9.83 1.86 -4.14
C GLY A 374 10.13 0.36 -4.18
N HIS A 375 11.26 -0.02 -4.79
CA HIS A 375 11.70 -1.43 -4.87
C HIS A 375 12.15 -2.01 -3.52
N VAL A 376 12.67 -1.21 -2.60
CA VAL A 376 13.01 -1.71 -1.25
C VAL A 376 11.75 -2.18 -0.53
N GLY A 377 10.61 -1.55 -0.76
CA GLY A 377 9.31 -1.97 -0.22
C GLY A 377 8.79 -3.29 -0.82
N SER A 378 9.05 -3.57 -2.10
CA SER A 378 8.59 -4.82 -2.75
C SER A 378 9.53 -6.01 -2.56
N LYS A 379 10.85 -5.78 -2.46
CA LYS A 379 11.86 -6.84 -2.23
C LYS A 379 11.68 -7.62 -0.92
N THR A 380 10.88 -7.11 0.01
CA THR A 380 10.49 -7.86 1.21
C THR A 380 9.57 -9.05 0.93
N TRP A 381 9.01 -9.19 -0.28
CA TRP A 381 7.89 -10.12 -0.52
C TRP A 381 8.11 -11.11 -1.66
N ILE A 382 8.95 -10.80 -2.65
CA ILE A 382 9.17 -11.67 -3.81
C ILE A 382 10.67 -11.76 -4.07
N GLY A 383 11.29 -12.80 -3.52
CA GLY A 383 12.64 -13.20 -3.88
C GLY A 383 12.60 -13.94 -5.21
N PHE A 384 12.78 -13.21 -6.31
CA PHE A 384 13.34 -13.77 -7.54
C PHE A 384 14.79 -13.34 -7.67
#